data_AF-A0A0B1U973-F1
#
_entry.id   AF-A0A0B1U973-F1
#
_cell.length_a   1.000
_cell.length_b   1.000
_cell.length_c   1.000
_cell.angle_alpha   90.00
_cell.angle_beta   90.00
_cell.angle_gamma   90.00
#
_symmetry.space_group_name_H-M   'P 1'
#
loop_
_entity.id
_entity.type
_entity.pdbx_description
1 polymer ?
#
loop_
_entity_poly.entity_id
_entity_poly.type
_entity_poly.pdbx_seq_one_letter_code
_entity_poly.pdbx_strand_id
1 'polypeptide(L)'
;MQLLERKPPPGLVVPAGMVVPGSLPLLIETLACPGSPVAPEALASLCLKYFYAYVHSEQLDADVSLEGLTELAGQFVRRRGGCAQLAGKSELRRFLLHHGFALQMLVDLPKTVHLLAALLERKLPVAEAFLGLDIGAGTGILLVGQYLLARRAGYDSPILIGFECQPHVARRADSLASALGIGRVRQADATRKEAYVDLPDGPVACVTNETLPSAGRRLYKEPFPVICEALFAALGPRLANAVFLPEAVWASDRPGRSWLHLTPHNAFAGDGQRPDKPLRLAFMRDVELAGERIPVDRVGEGLAELVAPPWRESLCRRW
;
A
#
# COMPACT_ATOMS: atom_id res chain seq x y z
N MET A 1 -8.74 35.33 -1.46
CA MET A 1 -8.72 34.56 -2.73
C MET A 1 -9.80 33.49 -2.62
N GLN A 2 -10.90 33.59 -3.37
CA GLN A 2 -11.99 32.61 -3.34
C GLN A 2 -11.62 31.46 -4.28
N LEU A 3 -11.45 30.24 -3.73
CA LEU A 3 -11.15 29.08 -4.57
C LEU A 3 -12.37 28.75 -5.43
N LEU A 4 -12.16 28.44 -6.70
CA LEU A 4 -13.23 27.98 -7.59
C LEU A 4 -13.89 26.73 -6.99
N GLU A 5 -15.18 26.84 -6.70
CA GLU A 5 -15.93 25.76 -6.08
C GLU A 5 -16.26 24.65 -7.09
N ARG A 6 -15.98 23.41 -6.72
CA ARG A 6 -16.28 22.22 -7.53
C ARG A 6 -16.99 21.19 -6.66
N LYS A 7 -18.16 20.74 -7.13
CA LYS A 7 -18.88 19.62 -6.50
C LYS A 7 -18.07 18.33 -6.61
N PRO A 8 -18.08 17.43 -5.61
CA PRO A 8 -17.54 16.08 -5.77
C PRO A 8 -18.28 15.33 -6.89
N PRO A 9 -17.75 14.19 -7.37
CA PRO A 9 -18.54 13.29 -8.21
C PRO A 9 -19.88 12.94 -7.56
N PRO A 10 -20.97 12.80 -8.34
CA PRO A 10 -22.29 12.48 -7.79
C PRO A 10 -22.39 11.01 -7.35
N GLY A 11 -23.32 10.74 -6.44
CA GLY A 11 -23.64 9.38 -5.98
C GLY A 11 -22.62 8.79 -5.00
N LEU A 12 -22.80 7.51 -4.67
CA LEU A 12 -21.95 6.76 -3.75
C LEU A 12 -20.59 6.45 -4.40
N VAL A 13 -19.52 6.43 -3.59
CA VAL A 13 -18.16 6.14 -4.08
C VAL A 13 -17.98 4.69 -4.53
N VAL A 14 -18.73 3.77 -3.91
CA VAL A 14 -18.80 2.34 -4.26
C VAL A 14 -20.26 1.90 -4.37
N PRO A 15 -20.57 0.79 -5.06
CA PRO A 15 -21.93 0.23 -5.11
C PRO A 15 -22.56 0.00 -3.74
N ALA A 16 -23.88 0.12 -3.65
CA ALA A 16 -24.63 -0.14 -2.42
C ALA A 16 -24.43 -1.61 -1.98
N GLY A 17 -24.28 -1.82 -0.67
CA GLY A 17 -24.03 -3.16 -0.09
C GLY A 17 -22.58 -3.65 -0.17
N MET A 18 -21.65 -2.88 -0.76
CA MET A 18 -20.22 -3.24 -0.83
C MET A 18 -19.47 -2.99 0.49
N VAL A 19 -19.98 -2.09 1.34
CA VAL A 19 -19.39 -1.82 2.65
C VAL A 19 -19.88 -2.87 3.64
N VAL A 20 -18.95 -3.67 4.14
CA VAL A 20 -19.22 -4.65 5.20
C VAL A 20 -19.61 -3.88 6.47
N PRO A 21 -20.68 -4.26 7.20
CA PRO A 21 -21.05 -3.64 8.48
C PRO A 21 -19.97 -3.79 9.57
N GLY A 22 -20.08 -3.00 10.65
CA GLY A 22 -19.23 -3.10 11.84
C GLY A 22 -18.02 -2.14 11.85
N SER A 23 -17.20 -2.20 12.90
CA SER A 23 -16.03 -1.33 13.02
C SER A 23 -14.84 -1.81 12.17
N LEU A 24 -13.83 -0.95 12.02
CA LEU A 24 -12.57 -1.32 11.37
C LEU A 24 -11.83 -2.47 12.10
N PRO A 25 -11.66 -2.44 13.44
CA PRO A 25 -11.07 -3.56 14.19
C PRO A 25 -11.79 -4.89 13.94
N LEU A 26 -13.13 -4.92 14.01
CA LEU A 26 -13.90 -6.13 13.80
C LEU A 26 -13.72 -6.71 12.39
N LEU A 27 -13.64 -5.83 11.38
CA LEU A 27 -13.39 -6.25 10.01
C LEU A 27 -11.98 -6.85 9.85
N ILE A 28 -10.97 -6.26 10.50
CA ILE A 28 -9.59 -6.79 10.51
C ILE A 28 -9.56 -8.17 11.17
N GLU A 29 -10.19 -8.34 12.34
CA GLU A 29 -10.31 -9.64 13.03
C GLU A 29 -10.98 -10.69 12.14
N THR A 30 -12.09 -10.33 11.49
CA THR A 30 -12.83 -11.22 10.59
C THR A 30 -11.97 -11.66 9.40
N LEU A 31 -11.24 -10.73 8.78
CA LEU A 31 -10.36 -11.04 7.64
C LEU A 31 -9.12 -11.85 8.05
N ALA A 32 -8.67 -11.68 9.30
CA ALA A 32 -7.53 -12.39 9.87
C ALA A 32 -7.81 -13.87 10.16
N CYS A 33 -9.08 -14.27 10.24
CA CYS A 33 -9.46 -15.67 10.42
C CYS A 33 -9.05 -16.53 9.21
N PRO A 34 -8.28 -17.64 9.40
CA PRO A 34 -7.78 -18.48 8.30
C PRO A 34 -8.86 -18.99 7.33
N GLY A 35 -10.05 -19.31 7.85
CA GLY A 35 -11.17 -19.83 7.06
C GLY A 35 -12.04 -18.76 6.38
N SER A 36 -11.84 -17.48 6.70
CA SER A 36 -12.63 -16.41 6.09
C SER A 36 -12.23 -16.22 4.63
N PRO A 37 -13.21 -16.04 3.71
CA PRO A 37 -12.92 -15.75 2.31
C PRO A 37 -12.27 -14.37 2.16
N VAL A 38 -11.30 -14.27 1.26
CA VAL A 38 -10.66 -13.00 0.87
C VAL A 38 -11.46 -12.39 -0.28
N ALA A 39 -12.68 -11.92 0.04
CA ALA A 39 -13.55 -11.29 -0.96
C ALA A 39 -13.07 -9.87 -1.31
N PRO A 40 -13.00 -9.48 -2.59
CA PRO A 40 -12.59 -8.12 -3.00
C PRO A 40 -13.39 -7.01 -2.33
N GLU A 41 -14.70 -7.21 -2.11
CA GLU A 41 -15.59 -6.24 -1.45
C GLU A 41 -15.19 -6.03 0.02
N ALA A 42 -14.81 -7.10 0.73
CA ALA A 42 -14.36 -7.00 2.11
C ALA A 42 -13.03 -6.25 2.21
N LEU A 43 -12.10 -6.48 1.28
CA LEU A 43 -10.86 -5.72 1.18
C LEU A 43 -11.10 -4.26 0.77
N ALA A 44 -12.07 -3.98 -0.11
CA ALA A 44 -12.46 -2.61 -0.45
C ALA A 44 -13.05 -1.88 0.76
N SER A 45 -13.90 -2.57 1.53
CA SER A 45 -14.45 -2.06 2.79
C SER A 45 -13.34 -1.79 3.81
N LEU A 46 -12.35 -2.67 3.93
CA LEU A 46 -11.16 -2.47 4.75
C LEU A 46 -10.42 -1.19 4.34
N CYS A 47 -10.12 -1.02 3.06
CA CYS A 47 -9.44 0.17 2.54
C CYS A 47 -10.18 1.47 2.86
N LEU A 48 -11.51 1.49 2.67
CA LEU A 48 -12.33 2.68 2.94
C LEU A 48 -12.44 2.98 4.43
N LYS A 49 -12.64 1.97 5.28
CA LYS A 49 -12.70 2.18 6.73
C LYS A 49 -11.34 2.57 7.30
N TYR A 50 -10.26 1.99 6.79
CA TYR A 50 -8.90 2.38 7.13
C TYR A 50 -8.59 3.81 6.67
N PHE A 51 -9.07 4.21 5.48
CA PHE A 51 -9.03 5.60 5.00
C PHE A 51 -9.73 6.55 5.96
N TYR A 52 -10.94 6.20 6.39
CA TYR A 52 -11.69 6.99 7.36
C TYR A 52 -10.96 7.11 8.70
N ALA A 53 -10.53 5.98 9.29
CA ALA A 53 -9.77 5.95 10.53
C ALA A 53 -8.44 6.70 10.45
N TYR A 54 -7.77 6.70 9.30
CA TYR A 54 -6.56 7.47 9.08
C TYR A 54 -6.82 8.97 9.13
N VAL A 55 -8.00 9.45 8.73
CA VAL A 55 -8.36 10.87 8.84
C VAL A 55 -8.98 11.20 10.21
N HIS A 56 -9.79 10.29 10.75
CA HIS A 56 -10.58 10.43 11.97
C HIS A 56 -10.18 9.36 13.00
N SER A 57 -9.00 9.48 13.62
CA SER A 57 -8.50 8.45 14.57
C SER A 57 -9.37 8.24 15.78
N GLU A 58 -10.13 9.25 16.16
CA GLU A 58 -11.05 9.19 17.29
C GLU A 58 -12.25 8.26 17.04
N GLN A 59 -12.41 7.76 15.81
CA GLN A 59 -13.57 6.96 15.37
C GLN A 59 -13.20 5.54 14.93
N LEU A 60 -12.18 4.92 15.56
CA LEU A 60 -11.77 3.55 15.22
C LEU A 60 -12.88 2.52 15.40
N ASP A 61 -13.66 2.67 16.47
CA ASP A 61 -14.74 1.75 16.83
C ASP A 61 -16.08 2.08 16.14
N ALA A 62 -16.12 3.13 15.32
CA ALA A 62 -17.34 3.53 14.64
C ALA A 62 -17.69 2.55 13.50
N ASP A 63 -18.97 2.19 13.40
CA ASP A 63 -19.53 1.60 12.19
C ASP A 63 -19.87 2.72 11.20
N VAL A 64 -18.88 3.08 10.38
CA VAL A 64 -18.97 4.22 9.47
C VAL A 64 -19.84 3.87 8.27
N SER A 65 -20.90 4.67 8.05
CA SER A 65 -21.80 4.47 6.92
C SER A 65 -21.14 4.75 5.56
N LEU A 66 -21.70 4.17 4.49
CA LEU A 66 -21.25 4.42 3.13
C LEU A 66 -21.38 5.91 2.72
N GLU A 67 -22.37 6.62 3.24
CA GLU A 67 -22.51 8.07 3.05
C GLU A 67 -21.34 8.84 3.66
N GLY A 68 -20.92 8.47 4.88
CA GLY A 68 -19.75 9.07 5.54
C GLY A 68 -18.45 8.80 4.78
N LEU A 69 -18.27 7.57 4.29
CA LEU A 69 -17.13 7.19 3.44
C LEU A 69 -17.14 7.96 2.12
N THR A 70 -18.31 8.11 1.49
CA THR A 70 -18.50 8.88 0.25
C THR A 70 -18.22 10.36 0.46
N GLU A 71 -18.67 10.96 1.58
CA GLU A 71 -18.40 12.35 1.90
C GLU A 71 -16.89 12.59 2.03
N LEU A 72 -16.18 11.74 2.77
CA LEU A 72 -14.73 11.87 2.94
C LEU A 72 -13.97 11.70 1.61
N ALA A 73 -14.38 10.75 0.77
CA ALA A 73 -13.82 10.61 -0.57
C ALA A 73 -14.02 11.88 -1.41
N GLY A 74 -15.21 12.50 -1.34
CA GLY A 74 -15.52 13.77 -2.01
C GLY A 74 -14.65 14.92 -1.53
N GLN A 75 -14.48 15.04 -0.22
CA GLN A 75 -13.58 16.01 0.41
C GLN A 75 -12.13 15.79 -0.04
N PHE A 76 -11.67 14.54 -0.09
CA PHE A 76 -10.32 14.21 -0.57
C PHE A 76 -10.11 14.59 -2.03
N VAL A 77 -11.01 14.23 -2.94
CA VAL A 77 -10.92 14.59 -4.37
C VAL A 77 -10.89 16.11 -4.55
N ARG A 78 -11.57 16.86 -3.68
CA ARG A 78 -11.67 18.32 -3.74
C ARG A 78 -10.73 19.08 -2.81
N ARG A 79 -9.80 18.41 -2.13
CA ARG A 79 -8.89 19.00 -1.13
C ARG A 79 -8.09 20.23 -1.62
N ARG A 80 -7.77 20.28 -2.93
CA ARG A 80 -7.01 21.38 -3.56
C ARG A 80 -7.88 22.57 -4.01
N GLY A 81 -9.21 22.40 -4.14
CA GLY A 81 -10.13 23.40 -4.71
C GLY A 81 -11.14 23.92 -3.70
N GLY A 82 -12.06 24.79 -4.15
CA GLY A 82 -13.24 25.15 -3.35
C GLY A 82 -14.21 23.97 -3.33
N CYS A 83 -14.81 23.68 -2.18
CA CYS A 83 -15.85 22.65 -2.04
C CYS A 83 -16.68 22.94 -0.79
N ALA A 84 -18.01 22.99 -0.93
CA ALA A 84 -18.93 23.16 0.19
C ALA A 84 -18.69 22.15 1.33
N GLN A 85 -18.35 20.89 1.01
CA GLN A 85 -18.07 19.85 2.02
C GLN A 85 -16.85 20.16 2.91
N LEU A 86 -15.99 21.09 2.48
CA LEU A 86 -14.81 21.57 3.21
C LEU A 86 -14.96 23.03 3.69
N ALA A 87 -16.14 23.65 3.56
CA ALA A 87 -16.39 24.99 4.07
C ALA A 87 -16.27 24.98 5.61
N GLY A 88 -15.48 25.90 6.18
CA GLY A 88 -15.19 25.94 7.61
C GLY A 88 -14.28 24.82 8.13
N LYS A 89 -13.94 23.80 7.33
CA LYS A 89 -13.10 22.65 7.74
C LYS A 89 -11.62 22.83 7.35
N SER A 90 -11.02 23.95 7.74
CA SER A 90 -9.64 24.32 7.35
C SER A 90 -8.59 23.31 7.81
N GLU A 91 -8.75 22.75 9.02
CA GLU A 91 -7.81 21.76 9.56
C GLU A 91 -7.86 20.44 8.78
N LEU A 92 -9.06 19.93 8.51
CA LEU A 92 -9.27 18.75 7.69
C LEU A 92 -8.70 18.94 6.28
N ARG A 93 -8.97 20.08 5.64
CA ARG A 93 -8.40 20.42 4.33
C ARG A 93 -6.88 20.37 4.36
N ARG A 94 -6.26 20.99 5.36
CA ARG A 94 -4.80 20.98 5.56
C ARG A 94 -4.30 19.54 5.73
N PHE A 95 -4.95 18.74 6.56
CA PHE A 95 -4.62 17.32 6.76
C PHE A 95 -4.64 16.55 5.43
N LEU A 96 -5.76 16.62 4.69
CA LEU A 96 -5.90 15.92 3.41
C LEU A 96 -4.86 16.37 2.38
N LEU A 97 -4.46 17.65 2.40
CA LEU A 97 -3.38 18.16 1.53
C LEU A 97 -2.02 17.58 1.90
N HIS A 98 -1.64 17.60 3.18
CA HIS A 98 -0.32 17.13 3.65
C HIS A 98 -0.17 15.60 3.60
N HIS A 99 -1.27 14.87 3.76
CA HIS A 99 -1.29 13.40 3.65
C HIS A 99 -1.74 12.92 2.27
N GLY A 100 -1.93 13.83 1.31
CA GLY A 100 -2.61 13.55 0.06
C GLY A 100 -1.95 12.49 -0.83
N PHE A 101 -0.62 12.33 -0.74
CA PHE A 101 0.11 11.29 -1.47
C PHE A 101 -0.09 9.92 -0.83
N ALA A 102 0.09 9.82 0.49
CA ALA A 102 -0.10 8.57 1.25
C ALA A 102 -1.54 8.05 1.16
N LEU A 103 -2.51 8.95 1.32
CA LEU A 103 -3.94 8.63 1.29
C LEU A 103 -4.43 8.14 -0.09
N GLN A 104 -3.74 8.50 -1.18
CA GLN A 104 -4.16 8.12 -2.54
C GLN A 104 -4.25 6.61 -2.71
N MET A 105 -3.35 5.84 -2.08
CA MET A 105 -3.38 4.38 -2.13
C MET A 105 -4.68 3.82 -1.56
N LEU A 106 -5.18 4.37 -0.44
CA LEU A 106 -6.36 3.84 0.23
C LEU A 106 -7.65 4.03 -0.56
N VAL A 107 -7.69 5.03 -1.45
CA VAL A 107 -8.87 5.35 -2.27
C VAL A 107 -8.74 4.88 -3.72
N ASP A 108 -7.56 4.44 -4.14
CA ASP A 108 -7.35 3.67 -5.37
C ASP A 108 -7.71 2.20 -5.12
N LEU A 109 -9.00 1.96 -4.87
CA LEU A 109 -9.51 0.66 -4.41
C LEU A 109 -9.12 -0.51 -5.33
N PRO A 110 -9.31 -0.43 -6.66
CA PRO A 110 -9.05 -1.59 -7.52
C PRO A 110 -7.60 -2.07 -7.40
N LYS A 111 -6.66 -1.13 -7.38
CA LYS A 111 -5.24 -1.43 -7.27
C LYS A 111 -4.86 -1.94 -5.89
N THR A 112 -5.29 -1.25 -4.83
CA THR A 112 -4.90 -1.62 -3.46
C THR A 112 -5.54 -2.95 -3.05
N VAL A 113 -6.78 -3.22 -3.45
CA VAL A 113 -7.41 -4.52 -3.23
C VAL A 113 -6.67 -5.63 -3.99
N HIS A 114 -6.23 -5.39 -5.23
CA HIS A 114 -5.44 -6.37 -5.97
C HIS A 114 -4.12 -6.69 -5.26
N LEU A 115 -3.41 -5.67 -4.77
CA LEU A 115 -2.16 -5.87 -4.02
C LEU A 115 -2.38 -6.65 -2.72
N LEU A 116 -3.45 -6.34 -1.98
CA LEU A 116 -3.80 -7.06 -0.76
C LEU A 116 -4.22 -8.51 -1.05
N ALA A 117 -5.03 -8.76 -2.08
CA ALA A 117 -5.41 -10.10 -2.49
C ALA A 117 -4.17 -10.93 -2.87
N ALA A 118 -3.30 -10.39 -3.73
CA ALA A 118 -2.07 -11.06 -4.13
C ALA A 118 -1.13 -11.36 -2.94
N LEU A 119 -1.08 -10.47 -1.94
CA LEU A 119 -0.35 -10.70 -0.70
C LEU A 119 -0.95 -11.83 0.14
N LEU A 120 -2.28 -11.89 0.25
CA LEU A 120 -2.99 -12.89 1.05
C LEU A 120 -3.01 -14.28 0.42
N GLU A 121 -2.72 -14.39 -0.88
CA GLU A 121 -2.54 -15.66 -1.59
C GLU A 121 -1.15 -16.27 -1.40
N ARG A 122 -0.22 -15.54 -0.78
CA ARG A 122 1.15 -16.02 -0.59
C ARG A 122 1.22 -17.16 0.41
N LYS A 123 2.02 -18.17 0.05
CA LYS A 123 2.43 -19.22 0.97
C LYS A 123 3.64 -18.75 1.76
N LEU A 124 3.51 -18.69 3.07
CA LEU A 124 4.62 -18.36 3.96
C LEU A 124 5.53 -19.57 4.16
N PRO A 125 6.85 -19.34 4.34
CA PRO A 125 7.72 -20.39 4.87
C PRO A 125 7.26 -20.78 6.28
N VAL A 126 7.51 -22.03 6.66
CA VAL A 126 7.31 -22.49 8.04
C VAL A 126 8.41 -21.86 8.90
N ALA A 127 8.03 -21.04 9.87
CA ALA A 127 8.93 -20.41 10.82
C ALA A 127 8.26 -20.33 12.20
N GLU A 128 9.06 -20.21 13.26
CA GLU A 128 8.55 -20.05 14.63
C GLU A 128 8.00 -18.64 14.89
N ALA A 129 8.51 -17.64 14.17
CA ALA A 129 8.14 -16.24 14.32
C ALA A 129 7.90 -15.58 12.97
N PHE A 130 7.04 -14.56 12.95
CA PHE A 130 6.76 -13.75 11.77
C PHE A 130 7.34 -12.35 11.97
N LEU A 131 8.37 -12.01 11.20
CA LEU A 131 8.86 -10.64 11.04
C LEU A 131 8.47 -10.11 9.66
N GLY A 132 7.61 -9.10 9.62
CA GLY A 132 7.16 -8.43 8.40
C GLY A 132 7.69 -7.01 8.29
N LEU A 133 8.16 -6.62 7.10
CA LEU A 133 8.71 -5.30 6.81
C LEU A 133 7.89 -4.61 5.70
N ASP A 134 7.39 -3.40 5.94
CA ASP A 134 6.70 -2.58 4.92
C ASP A 134 7.54 -1.35 4.58
N ILE A 135 8.14 -1.33 3.38
CA ILE A 135 9.10 -0.31 3.00
C ILE A 135 8.42 0.78 2.17
N GLY A 136 8.53 2.04 2.63
CA GLY A 136 7.71 3.13 2.09
C GLY A 136 6.26 3.00 2.54
N ALA A 137 6.07 2.74 3.84
CA ALA A 137 4.81 2.28 4.41
C ALA A 137 3.63 3.24 4.15
N GLY A 138 3.87 4.54 3.96
CA GLY A 138 2.81 5.51 3.70
C GLY A 138 1.75 5.48 4.80
N THR A 139 0.56 4.98 4.48
CA THR A 139 -0.53 4.84 5.47
C THR A 139 -0.43 3.57 6.32
N GLY A 140 0.45 2.63 5.99
CA GLY A 140 0.59 1.33 6.64
C GLY A 140 -0.40 0.27 6.16
N ILE A 141 -1.10 0.50 5.03
CA ILE A 141 -2.11 -0.46 4.54
C ILE A 141 -1.51 -1.82 4.13
N LEU A 142 -0.29 -1.84 3.59
CA LEU A 142 0.39 -3.10 3.29
C LEU A 142 0.87 -3.79 4.56
N LEU A 143 1.23 -3.04 5.62
CA LEU A 143 1.45 -3.59 6.95
C LEU A 143 0.19 -4.30 7.50
N VAL A 144 -1.01 -3.75 7.29
CA VAL A 144 -2.28 -4.44 7.59
C VAL A 144 -2.40 -5.71 6.77
N GLY A 145 -2.09 -5.67 5.47
CA GLY A 145 -2.06 -6.87 4.63
C GLY A 145 -1.13 -7.96 5.15
N GLN A 146 0.06 -7.59 5.63
CA GLN A 146 1.01 -8.54 6.25
C GLN A 146 0.47 -9.12 7.57
N TYR A 147 -0.22 -8.32 8.38
CA TYR A 147 -0.89 -8.79 9.59
C TYR A 147 -1.94 -9.85 9.28
N LEU A 148 -2.81 -9.56 8.31
CA LEU A 148 -3.82 -10.50 7.85
C LEU A 148 -3.17 -11.80 7.34
N LEU A 149 -2.13 -11.70 6.52
CA LEU A 149 -1.37 -12.86 6.03
C LEU A 149 -0.81 -13.71 7.18
N ALA A 150 -0.15 -13.07 8.16
CA ALA A 150 0.44 -13.75 9.30
C ALA A 150 -0.61 -14.43 10.20
N ARG A 151 -1.68 -13.72 10.57
CA ARG A 151 -2.76 -14.26 11.40
C ARG A 151 -3.45 -15.44 10.72
N ARG A 152 -3.70 -15.35 9.42
CA ARG A 152 -4.30 -16.44 8.62
C ARG A 152 -3.40 -17.67 8.53
N ALA A 153 -2.09 -17.49 8.66
CA ALA A 153 -1.13 -18.58 8.71
C ALA A 153 -0.88 -19.12 10.14
N GLY A 154 -1.62 -18.64 11.14
CA GLY A 154 -1.54 -19.13 12.51
C GLY A 154 -0.49 -18.45 13.39
N TYR A 155 0.12 -17.36 12.94
CA TYR A 155 1.03 -16.59 13.78
C TYR A 155 0.24 -15.72 14.75
N ASP A 156 0.39 -15.98 16.05
CA ASP A 156 -0.42 -15.27 17.04
C ASP A 156 0.06 -13.84 17.34
N SER A 157 1.36 -13.59 17.23
CA SER A 157 1.96 -12.30 17.56
C SER A 157 3.02 -11.93 16.52
N PRO A 158 2.62 -11.62 15.28
CA PRO A 158 3.56 -11.18 14.26
C PRO A 158 4.20 -9.85 14.67
N ILE A 159 5.49 -9.71 14.42
CA ILE A 159 6.21 -8.44 14.57
C ILE A 159 6.23 -7.74 13.23
N LEU A 160 5.54 -6.61 13.13
CA LEU A 160 5.39 -5.86 11.88
C LEU A 160 5.98 -4.46 12.01
N ILE A 161 6.90 -4.13 11.11
CA ILE A 161 7.62 -2.85 11.11
C ILE A 161 7.54 -2.21 9.73
N GLY A 162 6.85 -1.07 9.65
CA GLY A 162 6.86 -0.19 8.49
C GLY A 162 7.96 0.87 8.58
N PHE A 163 8.48 1.30 7.44
CA PHE A 163 9.44 2.41 7.32
C PHE A 163 8.87 3.51 6.42
N GLU A 164 8.81 4.74 6.93
CA GLU A 164 8.33 5.90 6.20
C GLU A 164 9.29 7.08 6.41
N CYS A 165 9.65 7.79 5.34
CA CYS A 165 10.63 8.87 5.42
C CYS A 165 10.00 10.21 5.82
N GLN A 166 8.72 10.43 5.51
CA GLN A 166 8.02 11.68 5.83
C GLN A 166 7.55 11.69 7.29
N PRO A 167 8.06 12.60 8.14
CA PRO A 167 7.81 12.54 9.59
C PRO A 167 6.33 12.62 9.99
N HIS A 168 5.53 13.43 9.29
CA HIS A 168 4.09 13.56 9.60
C HIS A 168 3.30 12.33 9.16
N VAL A 169 3.68 11.71 8.03
CA VAL A 169 3.06 10.47 7.55
C VAL A 169 3.42 9.30 8.47
N ALA A 170 4.71 9.16 8.81
CA ALA A 170 5.22 8.12 9.70
C ALA A 170 4.52 8.16 11.06
N ARG A 171 4.47 9.32 11.73
CA ARG A 171 3.79 9.46 13.03
C ARG A 171 2.31 9.12 12.96
N ARG A 172 1.64 9.52 11.87
CA ARG A 172 0.21 9.26 11.71
C ARG A 172 -0.07 7.77 11.48
N ALA A 173 0.72 7.13 10.62
CA ALA A 173 0.63 5.70 10.36
C ALA A 173 0.99 4.86 11.60
N ASP A 174 2.03 5.24 12.34
CA ASP A 174 2.42 4.57 13.60
C ASP A 174 1.32 4.64 14.64
N SER A 175 0.70 5.83 14.80
CA SER A 175 -0.40 6.03 15.73
C SER A 175 -1.60 5.14 15.39
N LEU A 176 -1.96 5.02 14.11
CA LEU A 176 -3.08 4.18 13.69
C LEU A 176 -2.75 2.69 13.82
N ALA A 177 -1.60 2.25 13.31
CA ALA A 177 -1.17 0.85 13.36
C ALA A 177 -1.00 0.36 14.81
N SER A 178 -0.49 1.22 15.71
CA SER A 178 -0.36 0.93 17.14
C SER A 178 -1.73 0.84 17.82
N ALA A 179 -2.65 1.77 17.52
CA ALA A 179 -3.99 1.74 18.09
C ALA A 179 -4.80 0.51 17.66
N LEU A 180 -4.54 -0.01 16.46
CA LEU A 180 -5.13 -1.27 15.96
C LEU A 180 -4.40 -2.53 16.47
N GLY A 181 -3.29 -2.41 17.21
CA GLY A 181 -2.50 -3.55 17.68
C GLY A 181 -1.79 -4.33 16.56
N ILE A 182 -1.59 -3.71 15.39
CA ILE A 182 -1.08 -4.38 14.19
C ILE A 182 0.45 -4.38 14.14
N GLY A 183 1.07 -3.24 14.46
CA GLY A 183 2.50 -3.07 14.28
C GLY A 183 2.93 -1.63 14.47
N ARG A 184 4.17 -1.33 14.07
CA ARG A 184 4.79 -0.03 14.23
C ARG A 184 5.22 0.55 12.89
N VAL A 185 5.18 1.87 12.76
CA VAL A 185 5.78 2.58 11.61
C VAL A 185 6.89 3.49 12.13
N ARG A 186 8.12 3.23 11.68
CA ARG A 186 9.29 4.01 12.07
C ARG A 186 9.54 5.11 11.06
N GLN A 187 9.86 6.30 11.55
CA GLN A 187 10.42 7.33 10.70
C GLN A 187 11.87 6.94 10.36
N ALA A 188 12.12 6.55 9.13
CA ALA A 188 13.46 6.19 8.66
C ALA A 188 13.60 6.36 7.15
N ASP A 189 14.84 6.56 6.71
CA ASP A 189 15.19 6.52 5.29
C ASP A 189 15.62 5.09 4.91
N ALA A 190 14.71 4.34 4.28
CA ALA A 190 14.93 2.97 3.87
C ALA A 190 16.01 2.80 2.78
N THR A 191 16.51 3.89 2.19
CA THR A 191 17.67 3.86 1.29
C THR A 191 18.99 3.65 2.03
N ARG A 192 18.95 3.64 3.37
CA ARG A 192 20.13 3.53 4.23
C ARG A 192 20.07 2.24 5.04
N LYS A 193 21.17 1.50 5.07
CA LYS A 193 21.30 0.27 5.88
C LYS A 193 21.03 0.51 7.37
N GLU A 194 21.32 1.72 7.85
CA GLU A 194 21.10 2.13 9.24
C GLU A 194 19.61 2.07 9.64
N ALA A 195 18.67 2.10 8.68
CA ALA A 195 17.25 1.94 8.98
C ALA A 195 16.92 0.56 9.59
N TYR A 196 17.76 -0.45 9.37
CA TYR A 196 17.47 -1.85 9.70
C TYR A 196 18.23 -2.39 10.92
N VAL A 197 19.05 -1.57 11.59
CA VAL A 197 19.96 -2.02 12.65
C VAL A 197 19.23 -2.50 13.91
N ASP A 198 18.09 -1.89 14.24
CA ASP A 198 17.29 -2.20 15.44
C ASP A 198 16.09 -3.11 15.12
N LEU A 199 16.26 -4.04 14.17
CA LEU A 199 15.26 -5.07 13.90
C LEU A 199 15.47 -6.26 14.85
N PRO A 200 14.39 -6.94 15.30
CA PRO A 200 14.53 -8.19 16.05
C PRO A 200 15.39 -9.19 15.28
N ASP A 201 16.08 -10.09 15.98
CA ASP A 201 16.85 -11.16 15.34
C ASP A 201 15.96 -12.18 14.62
N GLY A 202 16.55 -12.99 13.74
CA GLY A 202 15.87 -14.09 13.04
C GLY A 202 15.48 -13.79 11.59
N PRO A 203 14.88 -14.76 10.88
CA PRO A 203 14.52 -14.61 9.47
C PRO A 203 13.40 -13.56 9.29
N VAL A 204 13.44 -12.86 8.15
CA VAL A 204 12.32 -12.02 7.71
C VAL A 204 11.34 -12.91 6.95
N ALA A 205 10.07 -12.87 7.33
CA ALA A 205 9.02 -13.69 6.72
C ALA A 205 8.40 -13.01 5.49
N CYS A 206 8.22 -11.69 5.54
CA CYS A 206 7.55 -10.94 4.48
C CYS A 206 8.14 -9.53 4.30
N VAL A 207 8.27 -9.08 3.06
CA VAL A 207 8.67 -7.72 2.69
C VAL A 207 7.69 -7.17 1.65
N THR A 208 7.07 -6.04 1.94
CA THR A 208 6.33 -5.26 0.95
C THR A 208 7.13 -4.01 0.57
N ASN A 209 7.26 -3.74 -0.72
CA ASN A 209 7.92 -2.53 -1.22
C ASN A 209 7.21 -2.03 -2.47
N GLU A 210 6.30 -1.07 -2.30
CA GLU A 210 5.55 -0.46 -3.40
C GLU A 210 6.07 0.95 -3.74
N THR A 211 7.34 1.26 -3.43
CA THR A 211 7.97 2.52 -3.87
C THR A 211 8.34 2.48 -5.36
N LEU A 212 7.40 2.05 -6.21
CA LEU A 212 7.60 1.81 -7.64
C LEU A 212 7.07 2.97 -8.49
N PRO A 213 7.81 3.37 -9.55
CA PRO A 213 7.32 4.38 -10.48
C PRO A 213 6.09 3.90 -11.27
N SER A 214 5.30 4.84 -11.78
CA SER A 214 4.25 4.54 -12.76
C SER A 214 4.75 3.85 -14.02
N ALA A 215 3.83 3.21 -14.75
CA ALA A 215 4.11 2.61 -16.06
C ALA A 215 4.82 3.60 -17.00
N GLY A 216 5.90 3.14 -17.64
CA GLY A 216 6.67 3.94 -18.58
C GLY A 216 7.50 5.07 -17.94
N ARG A 217 7.57 5.16 -16.61
CA ARG A 217 8.54 6.02 -15.91
C ARG A 217 9.84 5.26 -15.67
N ARG A 218 10.94 6.00 -15.52
CA ARG A 218 12.25 5.41 -15.24
C ARG A 218 12.37 5.02 -13.77
N LEU A 219 13.14 3.97 -13.49
CA LEU A 219 13.34 3.46 -12.14
C LEU A 219 13.91 4.50 -11.17
N TYR A 220 14.69 5.49 -11.62
CA TYR A 220 15.18 6.55 -10.72
C TYR A 220 14.08 7.48 -10.14
N LYS A 221 12.85 7.43 -10.68
CA LYS A 221 11.77 8.32 -10.25
C LYS A 221 11.23 7.99 -8.87
N GLU A 222 11.45 6.76 -8.42
CA GLU A 222 11.14 6.32 -7.07
C GLU A 222 12.34 5.52 -6.52
N PRO A 223 12.55 5.47 -5.20
CA PRO A 223 13.78 4.90 -4.63
C PRO A 223 13.83 3.36 -4.59
N PHE A 224 12.96 2.64 -5.31
CA PHE A 224 12.86 1.17 -5.23
C PHE A 224 14.20 0.43 -5.36
N PRO A 225 15.05 0.66 -6.40
CA PRO A 225 16.30 -0.10 -6.51
C PRO A 225 17.28 0.18 -5.38
N VAL A 226 17.34 1.44 -4.91
CA VAL A 226 18.25 1.86 -3.83
C VAL A 226 17.79 1.30 -2.49
N ILE A 227 16.48 1.26 -2.25
CA ILE A 227 15.87 0.61 -1.09
C ILE A 227 16.23 -0.88 -1.08
N CYS A 228 16.03 -1.58 -2.20
CA CYS A 228 16.35 -3.00 -2.30
C CYS A 228 17.85 -3.25 -2.06
N GLU A 229 18.73 -2.45 -2.65
CA GLU A 229 20.18 -2.52 -2.40
C GLU A 229 20.51 -2.39 -0.91
N ALA A 230 19.97 -1.37 -0.23
CA ALA A 230 20.20 -1.15 1.20
C ALA A 230 19.63 -2.27 2.07
N LEU A 231 18.43 -2.76 1.74
CA LEU A 231 17.76 -3.86 2.43
C LEU A 231 18.56 -5.16 2.34
N PHE A 232 18.99 -5.56 1.13
CA PHE A 232 19.78 -6.77 0.93
C PHE A 232 21.19 -6.65 1.51
N ALA A 233 21.80 -5.46 1.46
CA ALA A 233 23.08 -5.22 2.13
C ALA A 233 22.98 -5.35 3.66
N ALA A 234 21.86 -4.96 4.26
CA ALA A 234 21.65 -5.03 5.70
C ALA A 234 21.19 -6.43 6.18
N LEU A 235 20.31 -7.09 5.42
CA LEU A 235 19.57 -8.27 5.88
C LEU A 235 19.78 -9.52 5.02
N GLY A 236 20.64 -9.51 4.00
CA GLY A 236 20.77 -10.54 2.96
C GLY A 236 20.45 -11.99 3.41
N PRO A 237 21.21 -12.60 4.34
CA PRO A 237 20.94 -13.97 4.80
C PRO A 237 19.57 -14.16 5.45
N ARG A 238 19.04 -13.14 6.12
CA ARG A 238 17.73 -13.15 6.78
C ARG A 238 16.57 -13.10 5.79
N LEU A 239 16.82 -12.69 4.54
CA LEU A 239 15.81 -12.57 3.47
C LEU A 239 15.67 -13.83 2.61
N ALA A 240 16.50 -14.86 2.83
CA ALA A 240 16.65 -16.00 1.92
C ALA A 240 15.31 -16.71 1.58
N ASN A 241 14.38 -16.75 2.53
CA ASN A 241 13.06 -17.38 2.36
C ASN A 241 11.90 -16.39 2.50
N ALA A 242 12.19 -15.08 2.50
CA ALA A 242 11.15 -14.07 2.67
C ALA A 242 10.21 -14.04 1.46
N VAL A 243 8.92 -13.85 1.72
CA VAL A 243 7.93 -13.53 0.70
C VAL A 243 8.05 -12.05 0.34
N PHE A 244 8.10 -11.72 -0.95
CA PHE A 244 8.14 -10.33 -1.42
C PHE A 244 6.85 -9.93 -2.13
N LEU A 245 6.42 -8.69 -1.93
CA LEU A 245 5.39 -8.02 -2.72
C LEU A 245 5.93 -6.68 -3.27
N PRO A 246 6.01 -6.50 -4.59
CA PRO A 246 5.76 -7.52 -5.61
C PRO A 246 6.82 -8.63 -5.56
N GLU A 247 6.52 -9.77 -6.17
CA GLU A 247 7.45 -10.92 -6.25
C GLU A 247 8.62 -10.61 -7.19
N ALA A 248 8.32 -9.88 -8.26
CA ALA A 248 9.30 -9.43 -9.22
C ALA A 248 8.87 -8.10 -9.86
N VAL A 249 9.85 -7.42 -10.42
CA VAL A 249 9.66 -6.21 -11.22
C VAL A 249 10.32 -6.42 -12.57
N TRP A 250 9.58 -6.10 -13.63
CA TRP A 250 10.07 -6.14 -14.99
C TRP A 250 10.32 -4.72 -15.49
N ALA A 251 11.57 -4.46 -15.85
CA ALA A 251 11.99 -3.20 -16.44
C ALA A 251 12.52 -3.40 -17.86
N SER A 252 12.48 -2.36 -18.67
CA SER A 252 12.98 -2.43 -20.05
C SER A 252 13.69 -1.13 -20.44
N ASP A 253 14.71 -1.21 -21.30
CA ASP A 253 15.44 0.00 -21.74
C ASP A 253 14.64 0.84 -22.74
N ARG A 254 13.76 0.19 -23.49
CA ARG A 254 12.81 0.73 -24.48
C ARG A 254 11.54 -0.15 -24.50
N PRO A 255 10.41 0.33 -25.05
CA PRO A 255 9.23 -0.51 -25.20
C PRO A 255 9.55 -1.82 -25.93
N GLY A 256 9.23 -2.96 -25.32
CA GLY A 256 9.30 -4.28 -25.95
C GLY A 256 10.69 -4.82 -26.31
N ARG A 257 11.77 -4.26 -25.77
CA ARG A 257 13.13 -4.78 -25.97
C ARG A 257 13.82 -4.94 -24.62
N SER A 258 14.71 -5.94 -24.52
CA SER A 258 15.73 -5.97 -23.47
C SER A 258 15.15 -5.93 -22.05
N TRP A 259 14.46 -7.00 -21.67
CA TRP A 259 13.82 -7.13 -20.37
C TRP A 259 14.85 -7.38 -19.26
N LEU A 260 14.70 -6.67 -18.16
CA LEU A 260 15.39 -6.89 -16.90
C LEU A 260 14.38 -7.46 -15.92
N HIS A 261 14.65 -8.66 -15.43
CA HIS A 261 13.85 -9.33 -14.42
C HIS A 261 14.49 -9.08 -13.05
N LEU A 262 13.87 -8.23 -12.24
CA LEU A 262 14.36 -7.84 -10.92
C LEU A 262 13.61 -8.67 -9.88
N THR A 263 14.32 -9.52 -9.15
CA THR A 263 13.74 -10.48 -8.20
C THR A 263 14.53 -10.49 -6.89
N PRO A 264 13.99 -11.05 -5.80
CA PRO A 264 14.76 -11.25 -4.58
C PRO A 264 16.07 -12.02 -4.79
N HIS A 265 16.10 -12.97 -5.73
CA HIS A 265 17.29 -13.77 -6.02
C HIS A 265 18.48 -12.92 -6.52
N ASN A 266 18.22 -11.83 -7.23
CA ASN A 266 19.24 -10.88 -7.67
C ASN A 266 19.22 -9.56 -6.88
N ALA A 267 18.63 -9.56 -5.67
CA ALA A 267 18.46 -8.38 -4.84
C ALA A 267 17.76 -7.20 -5.57
N PHE A 268 16.93 -7.51 -6.57
CA PHE A 268 16.30 -6.56 -7.49
C PHE A 268 17.30 -5.68 -8.27
N ALA A 269 18.56 -6.10 -8.39
CA ALA A 269 19.61 -5.38 -9.12
C ALA A 269 19.67 -5.74 -10.62
N GLY A 270 18.93 -6.77 -11.05
CA GLY A 270 18.99 -7.32 -12.40
C GLY A 270 20.12 -8.34 -12.57
N ASP A 271 20.38 -8.76 -13.80
CA ASP A 271 21.31 -9.85 -14.13
C ASP A 271 22.78 -9.42 -14.17
N GLY A 272 23.13 -8.16 -13.89
CA GLY A 272 24.51 -7.67 -13.90
C GLY A 272 25.19 -7.68 -15.29
N GLN A 273 24.53 -8.22 -16.32
CA GLN A 273 25.12 -8.46 -17.65
C GLN A 273 25.08 -7.23 -18.58
N ARG A 274 24.72 -6.05 -18.07
CA ARG A 274 24.65 -4.81 -18.86
C ARG A 274 25.63 -3.75 -18.35
N PRO A 275 26.93 -3.86 -18.71
CA PRO A 275 27.90 -2.82 -18.38
C PRO A 275 27.54 -1.45 -19.00
N ASP A 276 26.74 -1.43 -20.07
CA ASP A 276 26.56 -0.22 -20.89
C ASP A 276 25.46 0.73 -20.39
N LYS A 277 24.52 0.27 -19.53
CA LYS A 277 23.38 1.08 -19.07
C LYS A 277 23.01 0.82 -17.61
N PRO A 278 23.07 1.85 -16.75
CA PRO A 278 22.62 1.75 -15.36
C PRO A 278 21.13 1.38 -15.23
N LEU A 279 20.81 0.46 -14.31
CA LEU A 279 19.44 0.00 -14.02
C LEU A 279 18.46 1.17 -13.78
N ARG A 280 18.90 2.21 -13.07
CA ARG A 280 18.10 3.41 -12.76
C ARG A 280 17.49 4.10 -13.99
N LEU A 281 18.06 3.88 -15.18
CA LEU A 281 17.59 4.45 -16.45
C LEU A 281 16.58 3.56 -17.19
N ALA A 282 16.39 2.31 -16.77
CA ALA A 282 15.36 1.43 -17.31
C ALA A 282 13.96 1.94 -16.95
N PHE A 283 12.99 1.62 -17.78
CA PHE A 283 11.58 1.98 -17.62
C PHE A 283 10.84 0.86 -16.88
N MET A 284 10.04 1.23 -15.89
CA MET A 284 9.09 0.35 -15.22
C MET A 284 8.00 -0.09 -16.20
N ARG A 285 7.70 -1.38 -16.24
CA ARG A 285 6.73 -1.98 -17.17
C ARG A 285 5.72 -2.84 -16.45
N ASP A 286 6.18 -3.93 -15.85
CA ASP A 286 5.31 -4.98 -15.31
C ASP A 286 5.76 -5.35 -13.90
N VAL A 287 4.86 -5.93 -13.13
CA VAL A 287 5.11 -6.53 -11.82
C VAL A 287 4.66 -7.97 -11.83
N GLU A 288 5.25 -8.80 -10.97
CA GLU A 288 4.68 -10.11 -10.66
C GLU A 288 3.93 -10.07 -9.33
N LEU A 289 2.65 -10.43 -9.40
CA LEU A 289 1.74 -10.53 -8.27
C LEU A 289 1.03 -11.88 -8.33
N ALA A 290 1.07 -12.64 -7.23
CA ALA A 290 0.51 -13.99 -7.16
C ALA A 290 1.00 -14.95 -8.28
N GLY A 291 2.27 -14.81 -8.69
CA GLY A 291 2.88 -15.58 -9.77
C GLY A 291 2.48 -15.14 -11.19
N GLU A 292 1.70 -14.07 -11.34
CA GLU A 292 1.29 -13.53 -12.63
C GLU A 292 2.04 -12.24 -12.97
N ARG A 293 2.61 -12.18 -14.17
CA ARG A 293 3.22 -10.97 -14.72
C ARG A 293 2.15 -10.05 -15.31
N ILE A 294 1.98 -8.88 -14.71
CA ILE A 294 0.92 -7.93 -15.02
C ILE A 294 1.53 -6.56 -15.37
N PRO A 295 1.14 -5.93 -16.50
CA PRO A 295 1.51 -4.56 -16.77
C PRO A 295 1.08 -3.62 -15.64
N VAL A 296 1.98 -2.75 -15.20
CA VAL A 296 1.78 -1.87 -14.04
C VAL A 296 0.51 -1.03 -14.16
N ASP A 297 0.20 -0.52 -15.36
CA ASP A 297 -1.02 0.24 -15.66
C ASP A 297 -2.31 -0.60 -15.65
N ARG A 298 -2.21 -1.93 -15.66
CA ARG A 298 -3.34 -2.87 -15.59
C ARG A 298 -3.54 -3.48 -14.20
N VAL A 299 -2.69 -3.13 -13.22
CA VAL A 299 -2.85 -3.62 -11.84
C VAL A 299 -4.16 -3.07 -11.27
N GLY A 300 -5.12 -3.98 -11.07
CA GLY A 300 -6.43 -3.67 -10.50
C GLY A 300 -7.52 -3.46 -11.56
N GLU A 301 -7.20 -3.57 -12.85
CA GLU A 301 -8.15 -3.41 -13.95
C GLU A 301 -9.38 -4.32 -13.80
N GLY A 302 -9.18 -5.58 -13.42
CA GLY A 302 -10.25 -6.55 -13.16
C GLY A 302 -11.15 -6.24 -11.97
N LEU A 303 -10.79 -5.22 -11.16
CA LEU A 303 -11.51 -4.78 -9.97
C LEU A 303 -12.08 -3.37 -10.12
N ALA A 304 -12.10 -2.80 -11.34
CA ALA A 304 -12.60 -1.45 -11.58
C ALA A 304 -14.06 -1.24 -11.12
N GLU A 305 -14.86 -2.31 -11.11
CA GLU A 305 -16.26 -2.29 -10.66
C GLU A 305 -16.41 -2.09 -9.14
N LEU A 306 -15.33 -2.18 -8.35
CA LEU A 306 -15.33 -1.78 -6.94
C LEU A 306 -15.65 -0.28 -6.76
N VAL A 307 -15.34 0.55 -7.76
CA VAL A 307 -15.57 1.99 -7.72
C VAL A 307 -16.72 2.35 -8.65
N ALA A 308 -17.66 3.16 -8.15
CA ALA A 308 -18.79 3.62 -8.96
C ALA A 308 -18.28 4.48 -10.15
N PRO A 309 -18.88 4.36 -11.35
CA PRO A 309 -18.38 5.01 -12.57
C PRO A 309 -18.05 6.51 -12.45
N PRO A 310 -18.85 7.37 -11.78
CA PRO A 310 -18.54 8.80 -11.65
C PRO A 310 -17.22 9.09 -10.89
N TRP A 311 -16.76 8.15 -10.07
CA TRP A 311 -15.61 8.31 -9.19
C TRP A 311 -14.30 7.80 -9.77
N ARG A 312 -14.35 6.89 -10.76
CA ARG A 312 -13.18 6.19 -11.31
C ARG A 312 -12.08 7.14 -11.77
N GLU A 313 -12.43 8.18 -12.52
CA GLU A 313 -11.43 9.15 -13.01
C GLU A 313 -10.75 9.95 -11.91
N SER A 314 -11.44 10.16 -10.78
CA SER A 314 -10.94 11.00 -9.68
C SER A 314 -10.10 10.22 -8.67
N LEU A 315 -10.33 8.91 -8.53
CA LEU A 315 -9.72 8.07 -7.49
C LEU A 315 -8.73 7.02 -8.03
N CYS A 316 -8.90 6.51 -9.25
CA CYS A 316 -8.14 5.37 -9.80
C CYS A 316 -6.94 5.81 -10.68
N ARG A 317 -6.19 6.84 -10.28
CA ARG A 317 -5.10 7.43 -11.11
C ARG A 317 -3.77 7.57 -10.36
N ARG A 318 -3.38 6.57 -9.58
CA ARG A 318 -2.09 6.63 -8.85
C ARG A 318 -0.87 6.49 -9.76
N TRP A 319 -1.02 5.87 -10.95
CA TRP A 319 0.07 5.69 -11.91
C TRP A 319 -0.16 6.40 -13.25
#